data_AF-A0A496QMY1-F1
#
_entry.id   AF-A0A496QMY1-F1
#
_cell.length_a   1.000
_cell.length_b   1.000
_cell.length_c   1.000
_cell.angle_alpha   90.00
_cell.angle_beta   90.00
_cell.angle_gamma   90.00
#
_symmetry.space_group_name_H-M   'P 1'
#
loop_
_entity.id
_entity.type
_entity.pdbx_description
1 polymer ?
#
loop_
_entity_poly.entity_id
_entity_poly.type
_entity_poly.pdbx_seq_one_letter_code
_entity_poly.pdbx_strand_id
1 'polypeptide(L)' 'MANVKELQRAITNLSPEEYKEFRDWFDKYETQRWDKQFEKDVKAGKLDAFAREAIQEYEEGKCSEL' A
#
# COMPACT_ATOMS: atom_id res chain seq x y z
N MET A 1 2.83 1.31 26.88
CA MET A 1 2.84 1.08 25.42
C MET A 1 2.73 -0.42 25.22
N ALA A 2 1.75 -0.89 24.46
CA ALA A 2 1.71 -2.29 24.06
C ALA A 2 2.85 -2.56 23.06
N ASN A 3 3.62 -3.62 23.26
CA ASN A 3 4.62 -4.04 22.29
C ASN A 3 3.98 -4.89 21.18
N VAL A 4 4.73 -5.13 20.09
CA VAL A 4 4.22 -5.91 18.93
C VAL A 4 3.74 -7.30 19.35
N LYS A 5 4.37 -7.95 20.33
CA LYS A 5 3.95 -9.29 20.80
C LYS A 5 2.61 -9.24 21.53
N GLU A 6 2.34 -8.18 22.28
CA GLU A 6 1.05 -7.98 22.95
C GLU A 6 -0.08 -7.73 21.95
N LEU A 7 0.19 -6.95 20.89
CA LEU A 7 -0.76 -6.76 19.80
C LEU A 7 -1.04 -8.07 19.05
N GLN A 8 -0.01 -8.86 18.74
CA GLN A 8 -0.18 -10.17 18.12
C GLN A 8 -1.09 -11.07 18.95
N ARG A 9 -0.86 -11.14 20.26
CA ARG A 9 -1.71 -11.92 21.19
C ARG A 9 -3.15 -11.42 21.21
N ALA A 10 -3.35 -10.10 21.24
CA ALA A 10 -4.68 -9.51 21.23
C ALA A 10 -5.43 -9.87 19.93
N ILE A 11 -4.78 -9.71 18.78
CA ILE A 11 -5.35 -10.01 17.46
C ILE A 11 -5.69 -11.51 17.34
N THR A 12 -4.84 -12.41 17.83
CA THR A 12 -5.10 -13.86 17.79
C THR A 12 -6.24 -14.31 18.70
N ASN A 13 -6.62 -13.50 19.69
CA ASN A 13 -7.69 -13.81 20.64
C ASN A 13 -9.03 -13.16 20.27
N LEU A 14 -9.11 -12.43 19.15
CA LEU A 14 -10.36 -11.84 18.68
C LEU A 14 -11.35 -12.94 18.25
N SER A 15 -12.63 -12.71 18.51
CA SER A 15 -13.70 -13.47 17.87
C SER A 15 -13.68 -13.25 16.35
N PRO A 16 -14.32 -14.14 15.55
CA PRO A 16 -14.40 -13.96 14.10
C PRO A 16 -15.00 -12.61 13.68
N GLU A 17 -15.98 -12.10 14.44
CA GLU A 17 -16.64 -10.82 14.20
C GLU A 17 -15.69 -9.64 14.49
N GLU A 18 -15.04 -9.63 15.65
CA GLU A 18 -14.07 -8.60 16.01
C GLU A 18 -12.85 -8.60 15.08
N TYR A 19 -12.42 -9.79 14.65
CA TYR A 19 -11.33 -9.92 13.68
C TYR A 19 -11.70 -9.34 12.32
N LYS A 20 -12.95 -9.54 11.87
CA LYS A 20 -13.46 -8.94 10.63
C LYS A 20 -13.48 -7.41 10.73
N GLU A 21 -14.01 -6.86 11.83
CA GLU A 21 -14.01 -5.41 12.06
C GLU A 21 -12.58 -4.85 12.10
N PHE A 22 -11.65 -5.55 12.77
CA PHE A 22 -10.24 -5.19 12.79
C PHE A 22 -9.65 -5.16 11.37
N ARG A 23 -9.91 -6.19 10.54
CA ARG A 23 -9.44 -6.25 9.15
C ARG A 23 -9.99 -5.11 8.30
N ASP A 24 -11.28 -4.82 8.39
CA ASP A 24 -11.91 -3.75 7.61
C ASP A 24 -11.33 -2.37 7.96
N TRP A 25 -11.01 -2.15 9.24
CA TRP A 25 -10.32 -0.95 9.67
C TRP A 25 -8.84 -0.92 9.24
N PHE A 26 -8.13 -2.04 9.41
CA PHE A 26 -6.70 -2.13 9.13
C PHE A 26 -6.40 -1.97 7.64
N ASP A 27 -7.24 -2.52 6.75
CA ASP A 27 -7.12 -2.35 5.31
C ASP A 27 -7.21 -0.86 4.92
N LYS A 28 -8.12 -0.10 5.54
CA LYS A 28 -8.22 1.37 5.32
C LYS A 28 -7.00 2.10 5.86
N TYR A 29 -6.52 1.71 7.03
CA TYR A 29 -5.33 2.30 7.64
C TYR A 29 -4.08 2.08 6.77
N GLU A 30 -3.87 0.85 6.29
CA GLU A 30 -2.75 0.50 5.40
C GLU A 30 -2.87 1.22 4.06
N THR A 31 -4.08 1.32 3.49
CA THR A 31 -4.33 2.10 2.26
C THR A 31 -3.90 3.55 2.44
N GLN A 32 -4.33 4.22 3.51
CA GLN A 32 -3.94 5.61 3.78
C GLN A 32 -2.42 5.77 4.02
N ARG A 33 -1.79 4.77 4.62
CA ARG A 33 -0.34 4.77 4.84
C ARG A 33 0.40 4.60 3.52
N TRP A 34 -0.10 3.71 2.65
CA TRP A 34 0.42 3.52 1.31
C TRP A 34 0.30 4.80 0.48
N ASP A 35 -0.87 5.43 0.44
CA ASP A 35 -1.09 6.68 -0.29
C ASP A 35 -0.08 7.77 0.12
N LYS A 36 0.12 7.96 1.43
CA LYS A 36 1.10 8.92 1.95
C LYS A 36 2.53 8.59 1.53
N GLN A 37 2.90 7.32 1.55
CA GLN A 37 4.24 6.88 1.15
C GLN A 37 4.44 7.05 -0.36
N PHE A 38 3.44 6.67 -1.15
CA PHE A 38 3.42 6.82 -2.60
C PHE A 38 3.56 8.29 -2.99
N GLU A 39 2.73 9.19 -2.43
CA GLU A 39 2.83 10.63 -2.69
C GLU A 39 4.21 11.19 -2.36
N LYS A 40 4.81 10.75 -1.25
CA LYS A 40 6.16 11.16 -0.86
C LYS A 40 7.20 10.69 -1.86
N ASP A 41 7.08 9.46 -2.35
CA ASP A 41 8.02 8.87 -3.31
C ASP A 41 7.89 9.51 -4.70
N VAL A 42 6.66 9.85 -5.11
CA VAL A 42 6.40 10.68 -6.31
C VAL A 42 7.08 12.04 -6.16
N LYS A 43 6.85 12.75 -5.05
CA LYS A 43 7.47 14.07 -4.80
C LYS A 43 9.00 14.01 -4.72
N ALA A 44 9.55 12.86 -4.33
CA ALA A 44 10.99 12.62 -4.28
C ALA A 44 11.58 12.19 -5.64
N GLY A 45 10.77 12.06 -6.70
CA GLY A 45 11.22 11.64 -8.03
C GLY A 45 11.64 10.17 -8.13
N LYS A 46 11.29 9.35 -7.14
CA LYS A 46 11.71 7.94 -7.11
C LYS A 46 11.07 7.10 -8.22
N LEU A 47 9.91 7.54 -8.70
CA LEU A 47 9.15 6.84 -9.74
C LEU A 47 9.44 7.37 -11.15
N ASP A 48 10.26 8.42 -11.28
CA ASP A 48 10.52 9.08 -12.56
C ASP A 48 11.21 8.15 -13.57
N ALA A 49 12.06 7.24 -13.10
CA ALA A 49 12.73 6.27 -13.96
C ALA A 49 11.71 5.33 -14.63
N PHE A 50 10.77 4.79 -13.86
CA PHE A 50 9.70 3.94 -14.36
C PHE A 50 8.76 4.70 -15.30
N ALA A 51 8.45 5.96 -14.97
CA ALA A 51 7.63 6.81 -15.84
C ALA A 51 8.31 7.03 -17.21
N ARG A 52 9.61 7.33 -17.23
CA ARG A 52 10.37 7.49 -18.48
C ARG A 52 10.42 6.20 -19.30
N GLU A 53 10.65 5.07 -18.65
CA GLU A 53 10.66 3.76 -19.30
C GLU A 53 9.30 3.45 -19.95
N ALA A 54 8.20 3.61 -19.20
CA ALA A 54 6.87 3.37 -19.72
C ALA A 54 6.52 4.28 -20.92
N ILE A 55 6.93 5.55 -20.88
CA ILE A 55 6.76 6.48 -22.02
C ILE A 55 7.56 6.00 -23.24
N GLN A 56 8.82 5.62 -23.04
CA GLN A 56 9.65 5.12 -24.13
C GLN A 56 9.06 3.86 -24.77
N GLU A 57 8.60 2.90 -23.97
CA GLU A 57 7.99 1.68 -24.49
C GLU A 57 6.70 1.95 -25.28
N TYR A 58 5.91 2.92 -24.84
CA TYR A 58 4.72 3.37 -25.56
C TYR A 58 5.06 4.02 -26.90
N GLU A 59 6.06 4.91 -26.92
CA GLU A 59 6.56 5.56 -28.14
C GLU A 59 7.17 4.54 -29.12
N GLU A 60 7.77 3.46 -28.61
CA GLU A 60 8.29 2.35 -29.41
C GLU A 60 7.20 1.36 -29.87
N GLY A 61 5.94 1.59 -29.51
CA GLY A 61 4.80 0.74 -29.88
C GLY A 61 4.79 -0.63 -29.19
N LYS A 62 5.51 -0.78 -28.09
CA LYS A 62 5.56 -2.02 -27.29
C LYS A 62 4.36 -2.18 -26.38
N CYS A 63 3.68 -1.09 -26.06
CA CYS A 63 2.41 -1.08 -25.35
C CYS A 63 1.42 -0.13 -26.05
N SER A 64 0.13 -0.36 -25.83
CA SER A 64 -0.96 0.43 -26.39
C SER A 64 -2.01 0.70 -25.32
N GLU A 65 -2.93 1.61 -25.62
CA GLU A 65 -4.16 1.77 -24.86
C GLU A 65 -4.93 0.43 -24.80
N LEU A 66 -5.69 0.24 -23.72
CA LEU A 66 -6.48 -0.97 -23.45
C LEU A 66 -7.71 -1.07 -24.36
#